data_AF-A0A357TJ27-F1
#
_entry.id   AF-A0A357TJ27-F1
#
_cell.length_a   1.000
_cell.length_b   1.000
_cell.length_c   1.000
_cell.angle_alpha   90.00
_cell.angle_beta   90.00
_cell.angle_gamma   90.00
#
_symmetry.space_group_name_H-M   'P 1'
#
loop_
_entity.id
_entity.type
_entity.pdbx_description
1 polymer ?
#
loop_
_entity_poly.entity_id
_entity_poly.type
_entity_poly.pdbx_seq_one_letter_code
_entity_poly.pdbx_strand_id
1 'polypeptide(L)'
;MSPNLMDFIKNWLANLAKRVSKGAFWLEVLVALLVGGGTFWGVKALRDEGLLMGQELLHHDLLHLRQVPDYGTNLVTHTNIVVIGADERDIQRFGWPLEDDMVSKILEKIASHEPAGIALDLYRDMPVPKRGDLVHHLNNTLTNHPNIIGISQIDLEEPDLTIKAPLVLRDQPTRVGENSFANDDDRMLRRGMLYFYSDAGIHPSLGLLMTAKYLGKHWGELIALAPGPILKLPMSSADLTLTNGQPVTIAAVSMATRNGVTETDFTGVLKITASDNPLQYDEEDNVIASTNVVEISDSGGIADPNGDIQSLKVTASDGALTIDTIVAGTAMPPADWFPERTDTEYEFRWLFDIDNDASTGLKVDGVDGLGADIVAEIKFDSGKGIETGHAYRPALAAGETNSVVIPELYFGSVQEGMSNLKIGKALFTSFDGNRGPYSGADAGGFTFRMDYRGVKSGQFPQYTVRALMGEEKKEGDDSTDSPCCASGECRCSVEKVDLKGKLVFFGAVADSLKDYYPMPHDDRERLLITHAMATDQLLRSYFNGDEQTKYWTRSGETRWILLWSFMGVLMGFIVRENPGVRLLITAPVLLFGLLAYSWW
;
A
#
# COMPACT_ATOMS: atom_id res chain seq x y z
N MET A 1 -44.66 4.28 -2.45
CA MET A 1 -44.88 3.12 -1.55
C MET A 1 -46.34 2.73 -1.60
N SER A 2 -46.67 1.45 -1.86
CA SER A 2 -48.06 1.02 -2.02
C SER A 2 -48.80 0.97 -0.66
N PRO A 3 -50.14 1.18 -0.64
CA PRO A 3 -50.95 1.19 0.60
C PRO A 3 -50.79 -0.07 1.47
N ASN A 4 -50.53 -1.23 0.85
CA ASN A 4 -50.38 -2.51 1.54
C ASN A 4 -49.15 -2.60 2.46
N LEU A 5 -48.06 -1.89 2.15
CA LEU A 5 -46.86 -1.93 2.99
C LEU A 5 -47.07 -1.12 4.27
N MET A 6 -47.77 0.01 4.17
CA MET A 6 -48.02 0.90 5.31
C MET A 6 -48.95 0.24 6.34
N ASP A 7 -50.00 -0.45 5.89
CA ASP A 7 -50.93 -1.17 6.76
C ASP A 7 -50.31 -2.44 7.35
N PHE A 8 -49.44 -3.12 6.60
CA PHE A 8 -48.64 -4.23 7.13
C PHE A 8 -47.72 -3.76 8.25
N ILE A 9 -46.98 -2.65 8.06
CA ILE A 9 -46.09 -2.08 9.06
C ILE A 9 -46.88 -1.64 10.30
N LYS A 10 -48.03 -0.96 10.14
CA LYS A 10 -48.88 -0.55 11.26
C LYS A 10 -49.40 -1.73 12.07
N ASN A 11 -49.89 -2.79 11.41
CA ASN A 11 -50.37 -4.00 12.09
C ASN A 11 -49.24 -4.76 12.78
N TRP A 12 -48.06 -4.80 12.16
CA TRP A 12 -46.87 -5.39 12.76
C TRP A 12 -46.44 -4.62 14.03
N LEU A 13 -46.40 -3.29 13.97
CA LEU A 13 -46.09 -2.42 15.13
C LEU A 13 -47.10 -2.59 16.27
N ALA A 14 -48.41 -2.66 15.97
CA ALA A 14 -49.45 -2.86 16.98
C ALA A 14 -49.33 -4.23 17.67
N ASN A 15 -49.01 -5.29 16.91
CA ASN A 15 -48.76 -6.62 17.46
C ASN A 15 -47.45 -6.67 18.28
N LEU A 16 -46.42 -5.95 17.85
CA LEU A 16 -45.16 -5.82 18.59
C LEU A 16 -45.40 -5.13 19.94
N ALA A 17 -46.12 -3.99 19.96
CA ALA A 17 -46.47 -3.28 21.19
C ALA A 17 -47.23 -4.16 22.19
N LYS A 18 -48.12 -5.02 21.68
CA LYS A 18 -48.87 -6.00 22.50
C LYS A 18 -48.01 -7.17 23.00
N ARG A 19 -46.91 -7.50 22.32
CA ARG A 19 -45.92 -8.49 22.79
C ARG A 19 -44.98 -7.89 23.82
N VAL A 20 -44.51 -6.66 23.59
CA VAL A 20 -43.61 -5.90 24.48
C VAL A 20 -44.22 -5.70 25.87
N SER A 21 -45.53 -5.60 25.98
CA SER A 21 -46.23 -5.47 27.27
C SER A 21 -46.32 -6.77 28.08
N LYS A 22 -45.82 -7.91 27.57
CA LYS A 22 -45.80 -9.21 28.27
C LYS A 22 -44.41 -9.52 28.81
N GLY A 23 -44.32 -9.98 30.06
CA GLY A 23 -43.04 -10.39 30.68
C GLY A 23 -42.28 -11.50 29.92
N ALA A 24 -43.00 -12.40 29.23
CA ALA A 24 -42.40 -13.44 28.40
C ALA A 24 -41.60 -12.89 27.21
N PHE A 25 -41.96 -11.72 26.67
CA PHE A 25 -41.20 -11.08 25.59
C PHE A 25 -39.83 -10.61 26.07
N TRP A 26 -39.76 -10.02 27.27
CA TRP A 26 -38.49 -9.57 27.84
C TRP A 26 -37.57 -10.72 28.21
N LEU A 27 -38.12 -11.87 28.61
CA LEU A 27 -37.35 -13.10 28.78
C LEU A 27 -36.76 -13.60 27.45
N GLU A 28 -37.53 -13.55 26.36
CA GLU A 28 -37.05 -13.90 25.01
C GLU A 28 -35.93 -12.95 24.55
N VAL A 29 -36.09 -11.65 24.77
CA VAL A 29 -35.04 -10.65 24.47
C VAL A 29 -33.78 -10.89 25.30
N LEU A 30 -33.92 -11.22 26.58
CA LEU A 30 -32.78 -11.52 27.45
C LEU A 30 -32.03 -12.77 26.97
N VAL A 31 -32.75 -13.84 26.62
CA VAL A 31 -32.12 -15.05 26.04
C VAL A 31 -31.45 -14.73 24.70
N ALA A 32 -32.07 -13.91 23.86
CA ALA A 32 -31.51 -13.47 22.59
C ALA A 32 -30.19 -12.73 22.76
N LEU A 33 -30.15 -11.78 23.71
CA LEU A 33 -28.95 -11.01 24.05
C LEU A 33 -27.85 -11.90 24.64
N LEU A 34 -28.20 -12.87 25.50
CA LEU A 34 -27.22 -13.80 26.07
C LEU A 34 -26.62 -14.73 25.01
N VAL A 35 -27.45 -15.31 24.13
CA VAL A 35 -26.98 -16.22 23.08
C VAL A 35 -26.20 -15.46 22.02
N GLY A 36 -26.75 -14.36 21.50
CA GLY A 36 -26.10 -13.53 20.48
C GLY A 36 -24.83 -12.88 21.01
N GLY A 37 -24.89 -12.26 22.20
CA GLY A 37 -23.75 -11.65 22.85
C GLY A 37 -22.68 -12.67 23.26
N GLY A 38 -23.09 -13.82 23.80
CA GLY A 38 -22.16 -14.90 24.15
C GLY A 38 -21.44 -15.49 22.93
N THR A 39 -22.17 -15.68 21.83
CA THR A 39 -21.57 -16.12 20.55
C THR A 39 -20.60 -15.08 20.02
N PHE A 40 -20.99 -13.80 20.01
CA PHE A 40 -20.14 -12.70 19.57
C PHE A 40 -18.83 -12.63 20.37
N TRP A 41 -18.92 -12.58 21.71
CA TRP A 41 -17.75 -12.50 22.58
C TRP A 41 -16.88 -13.76 22.49
N GLY A 42 -17.49 -14.95 22.39
CA GLY A 42 -16.76 -16.20 22.21
C GLY A 42 -15.96 -16.24 20.90
N VAL A 43 -16.61 -15.93 19.77
CA VAL A 43 -15.93 -15.89 18.46
C VAL A 43 -14.86 -14.80 18.43
N LYS A 44 -15.17 -13.62 18.97
CA LYS A 44 -14.20 -12.51 19.05
C LYS A 44 -12.96 -12.93 19.86
N ALA A 45 -13.12 -13.53 21.03
CA ALA A 45 -12.00 -13.98 21.85
C ALA A 45 -11.12 -15.01 21.12
N LEU A 46 -11.72 -16.03 20.51
CA LEU A 46 -10.99 -17.03 19.72
C LEU A 46 -10.22 -16.40 18.54
N ARG A 47 -10.79 -15.36 17.92
CA ARG A 47 -10.15 -14.63 16.80
C ARG A 47 -9.02 -13.74 17.28
N ASP A 48 -9.21 -12.98 18.36
CA ASP A 48 -8.20 -12.08 18.92
C ASP A 48 -6.94 -12.89 19.32
N GLU A 49 -7.12 -14.10 19.88
CA GLU A 49 -6.04 -15.04 20.18
C GLU A 49 -5.45 -15.75 18.95
N GLY A 50 -5.97 -15.51 17.74
CA GLY A 50 -5.46 -16.10 16.50
C GLY A 50 -5.79 -17.58 16.30
N LEU A 51 -6.65 -18.18 17.14
CA LEU A 51 -6.95 -19.63 17.10
C LEU A 51 -7.66 -20.07 15.81
N LEU A 52 -8.29 -19.12 15.10
CA LEU A 52 -8.96 -19.37 13.81
C LEU A 52 -8.08 -19.02 12.60
N MET A 53 -6.93 -18.36 12.81
CA MET A 53 -6.10 -17.78 11.75
C MET A 53 -5.74 -18.79 10.66
N GLY A 54 -5.25 -19.98 11.03
CA GLY A 54 -4.85 -20.99 10.05
C GLY A 54 -6.00 -21.47 9.15
N GLN A 55 -7.20 -21.67 9.71
CA GLN A 55 -8.38 -22.07 8.91
C GLN A 55 -8.88 -20.94 8.03
N GLU A 56 -8.84 -19.71 8.53
CA GLU A 56 -9.23 -18.52 7.78
C GLU A 56 -8.27 -18.24 6.63
N LEU A 57 -6.96 -18.41 6.83
CA LEU A 57 -5.95 -18.29 5.77
C LEU A 57 -6.16 -19.33 4.67
N LEU A 58 -6.42 -20.59 5.02
CA LEU A 58 -6.73 -21.64 4.04
C LEU A 58 -7.98 -21.31 3.22
N HIS A 59 -9.03 -20.81 3.88
CA HIS A 59 -10.25 -20.40 3.20
C HIS A 59 -10.00 -19.20 2.27
N HIS A 60 -9.24 -18.23 2.74
CA HIS A 60 -8.84 -17.07 1.98
C HIS A 60 -8.06 -17.45 0.72
N ASP A 61 -7.03 -18.28 0.84
CA ASP A 61 -6.23 -18.79 -0.27
C ASP A 61 -7.11 -19.48 -1.33
N LEU A 62 -8.02 -20.34 -0.87
CA LEU A 62 -8.96 -21.07 -1.71
C LEU A 62 -9.90 -20.14 -2.51
N LEU A 63 -10.41 -19.07 -1.88
CA LEU A 63 -11.28 -18.10 -2.54
C LEU A 63 -10.49 -17.23 -3.52
N HIS A 64 -9.29 -16.80 -3.13
CA HIS A 64 -8.43 -15.95 -3.94
C HIS A 64 -8.07 -16.60 -5.28
N LEU A 65 -7.71 -17.88 -5.25
CA LEU A 65 -7.35 -18.63 -6.46
C LEU A 65 -8.51 -18.89 -7.42
N ARG A 66 -9.76 -18.66 -6.97
CA ARG A 66 -10.97 -18.81 -7.80
C ARG A 66 -11.44 -17.50 -8.42
N GLN A 67 -10.84 -16.38 -8.05
CA GLN A 67 -11.12 -15.11 -8.72
C GLN A 67 -10.54 -15.15 -10.12
N VAL A 68 -11.32 -14.70 -11.11
CA VAL A 68 -10.89 -14.68 -12.50
C VAL A 68 -9.79 -13.62 -12.63
N PRO A 69 -8.62 -13.95 -13.21
CA PRO A 69 -7.62 -12.95 -13.57
C PRO A 69 -8.24 -11.90 -14.50
N ASP A 70 -8.30 -10.65 -14.05
CA ASP A 70 -8.51 -9.53 -14.95
C ASP A 70 -7.13 -9.00 -15.32
N TYR A 71 -6.61 -9.43 -16.47
CA TYR A 71 -5.29 -9.00 -16.93
C TYR A 71 -5.28 -7.54 -17.43
N GLY A 72 -6.43 -6.84 -17.36
CA GLY A 72 -6.62 -5.60 -18.10
C GLY A 72 -6.37 -5.80 -19.60
N THR A 73 -6.52 -4.76 -20.39
CA THR A 73 -6.28 -4.82 -21.85
C THR A 73 -4.80 -4.63 -22.23
N ASN A 74 -3.88 -4.60 -21.25
CA ASN A 74 -2.45 -4.27 -21.48
C ASN A 74 -1.52 -5.48 -21.30
N LEU A 75 -0.95 -5.94 -22.43
CA LEU A 75 0.01 -7.06 -22.56
C LEU A 75 1.43 -6.76 -22.00
N VAL A 76 1.62 -5.65 -21.28
CA VAL A 76 2.94 -5.02 -21.02
C VAL A 76 3.70 -5.66 -19.86
N THR A 77 3.12 -6.52 -19.02
CA THR A 77 3.83 -6.97 -17.80
C THR A 77 4.59 -8.28 -18.00
N HIS A 78 3.88 -9.40 -18.13
CA HIS A 78 4.52 -10.73 -18.14
C HIS A 78 5.37 -11.04 -19.37
N THR A 79 5.04 -10.47 -20.53
CA THR A 79 5.84 -10.65 -21.75
C THR A 79 7.20 -9.96 -21.67
N ASN A 80 7.38 -9.07 -20.68
CA ASN A 80 8.59 -8.31 -20.41
C ASN A 80 9.40 -8.86 -19.22
N ILE A 81 9.04 -10.02 -18.68
CA ILE A 81 9.81 -10.75 -17.68
C ILE A 81 10.25 -12.09 -18.28
N VAL A 82 11.51 -12.45 -18.11
CA VAL A 82 12.11 -13.70 -18.60
C VAL A 82 12.89 -14.34 -17.48
N VAL A 83 12.80 -15.66 -17.37
CA VAL A 83 13.55 -16.44 -16.37
C VAL A 83 14.63 -17.24 -17.07
N ILE A 84 15.87 -17.16 -16.60
CA ILE A 84 16.98 -18.00 -17.02
C ILE A 84 17.41 -18.84 -15.82
N GLY A 85 17.04 -20.11 -15.84
CA GLY A 85 17.27 -21.02 -14.72
C GLY A 85 18.43 -21.98 -14.96
N ALA A 86 19.26 -22.20 -13.94
CA ALA A 86 20.19 -23.33 -13.90
C ALA A 86 19.50 -24.57 -13.29
N ASP A 87 19.18 -25.57 -14.11
CA ASP A 87 18.52 -26.81 -13.68
C ASP A 87 19.53 -27.95 -13.37
N GLU A 88 19.03 -29.16 -13.05
CA GLU A 88 19.85 -30.36 -12.83
C GLU A 88 20.91 -30.62 -13.91
N ARG A 89 20.56 -30.47 -15.19
CA ARG A 89 21.47 -30.76 -16.29
C ARG A 89 22.52 -29.67 -16.41
N ASP A 90 22.16 -28.42 -16.11
CA ASP A 90 23.12 -27.31 -16.05
C ASP A 90 24.11 -27.52 -14.91
N ILE A 91 23.65 -27.94 -13.72
CA ILE A 91 24.52 -28.28 -12.59
C ILE A 91 25.49 -29.41 -12.93
N GLN A 92 25.02 -30.48 -13.58
CA GLN A 92 25.88 -31.58 -13.99
C GLN A 92 26.93 -31.15 -15.03
N ARG A 93 26.60 -30.16 -15.88
CA ARG A 93 27.47 -29.69 -16.96
C ARG A 93 28.48 -28.64 -16.50
N PHE A 94 28.05 -27.67 -15.72
CA PHE A 94 28.84 -26.49 -15.34
C PHE A 94 29.36 -26.54 -13.90
N GLY A 95 28.90 -27.50 -13.10
CA GLY A 95 29.20 -27.60 -11.67
C GLY A 95 28.27 -26.71 -10.82
N TRP A 96 28.31 -26.94 -9.50
CA TRP A 96 27.61 -26.10 -8.53
C TRP A 96 28.39 -25.99 -7.21
N PRO A 97 28.45 -24.81 -6.55
CA PRO A 97 27.97 -23.52 -7.04
C PRO A 97 28.68 -23.06 -8.31
N LEU A 98 27.99 -22.34 -9.20
CA LEU A 98 28.61 -21.81 -10.42
C LEU A 98 29.79 -20.90 -10.07
N GLU A 99 30.96 -21.14 -10.66
CA GLU A 99 32.14 -20.30 -10.42
C GLU A 99 31.94 -18.87 -10.96
N ASP A 100 32.60 -17.90 -10.34
CA ASP A 100 32.47 -16.46 -10.64
C ASP A 100 32.75 -16.15 -12.12
N ASP A 101 33.71 -16.84 -12.73
CA ASP A 101 34.01 -16.71 -14.18
C ASP A 101 32.85 -17.19 -15.06
N MET A 102 32.17 -18.29 -14.68
CA MET A 102 31.01 -18.79 -15.41
C MET A 102 29.81 -17.86 -15.25
N VAL A 103 29.57 -17.36 -14.03
CA VAL A 103 28.53 -16.35 -13.76
C VAL A 103 28.78 -15.10 -14.60
N SER A 104 30.03 -14.61 -14.65
CA SER A 104 30.41 -13.50 -15.54
C SER A 104 30.03 -13.76 -16.99
N LYS A 105 30.45 -14.89 -17.55
CA LYS A 105 30.17 -15.24 -18.95
C LYS A 105 28.68 -15.30 -19.26
N ILE A 106 27.89 -15.85 -18.34
CA ILE A 106 26.44 -15.90 -18.45
C ILE A 106 25.86 -14.48 -18.43
N LEU A 107 26.24 -13.66 -17.45
CA LEU A 107 25.78 -12.28 -17.31
C LEU A 107 26.15 -11.42 -18.53
N GLU A 108 27.36 -11.58 -19.07
CA GLU A 108 27.81 -10.88 -20.28
C GLU A 108 27.03 -11.33 -21.51
N LYS A 109 26.73 -12.64 -21.64
CA LYS A 109 25.88 -13.14 -22.73
C LYS A 109 24.47 -12.58 -22.62
N ILE A 110 23.86 -12.56 -21.42
CA ILE A 110 22.56 -11.94 -21.18
C ILE A 110 22.61 -10.44 -21.52
N ALA A 111 23.61 -9.72 -21.01
CA ALA A 111 23.77 -8.28 -21.24
C ALA A 111 23.97 -7.93 -22.72
N SER A 112 24.62 -8.80 -23.51
CA SER A 112 24.81 -8.62 -24.96
C SER A 112 23.49 -8.56 -25.75
N HIS A 113 22.41 -9.08 -25.17
CA HIS A 113 21.06 -9.02 -25.75
C HIS A 113 20.27 -7.76 -25.35
N GLU A 114 20.89 -6.81 -24.64
CA GLU A 114 20.30 -5.52 -24.24
C GLU A 114 19.00 -5.62 -23.40
N PRO A 115 18.97 -6.39 -22.29
CA PRO A 115 17.83 -6.42 -21.38
C PRO A 115 17.69 -5.10 -20.60
N ALA A 116 16.47 -4.80 -20.15
CA ALA A 116 16.19 -3.64 -19.31
C ALA A 116 16.85 -3.76 -17.92
N GLY A 117 16.88 -4.97 -17.36
CA GLY A 117 17.48 -5.27 -16.07
C GLY A 117 17.78 -6.76 -15.92
N ILE A 118 18.79 -7.10 -15.11
CA ILE A 118 19.19 -8.48 -14.83
C ILE A 118 19.22 -8.66 -13.31
N ALA A 119 18.35 -9.49 -12.77
CA ALA A 119 18.44 -9.96 -11.39
C ALA A 119 19.38 -11.16 -11.34
N LEU A 120 20.47 -11.06 -10.58
CA LEU A 120 21.37 -12.14 -10.23
C LEU A 120 20.93 -12.73 -8.89
N ASP A 121 20.09 -13.75 -8.92
CA ASP A 121 19.62 -14.49 -7.75
C ASP A 121 20.58 -15.65 -7.45
N LEU A 122 21.81 -15.29 -7.11
CA LEU A 122 22.86 -16.19 -6.65
C LEU A 122 23.66 -15.48 -5.56
N TYR A 123 23.72 -16.06 -4.36
CA TYR A 123 24.53 -15.49 -3.28
C TYR A 123 26.02 -15.48 -3.66
N ARG A 124 26.60 -14.28 -3.58
CA ARG A 124 28.00 -13.99 -3.95
C ARG A 124 28.64 -13.06 -2.91
N ASP A 125 28.32 -13.30 -1.64
CA ASP A 125 28.92 -12.64 -0.47
C ASP A 125 30.40 -12.99 -0.33
N MET A 126 30.76 -14.22 -0.75
CA MET A 126 32.10 -14.78 -0.83
C MET A 126 32.45 -15.18 -2.27
N PRO A 127 33.74 -15.15 -2.66
CA PRO A 127 34.18 -15.64 -3.96
C PRO A 127 33.89 -17.12 -4.18
N VAL A 128 33.58 -17.48 -5.42
CA VAL A 128 33.40 -18.87 -5.85
C VAL A 128 34.33 -19.16 -7.05
N PRO A 129 35.35 -20.02 -6.89
CA PRO A 129 35.71 -20.77 -5.69
C PRO A 129 36.29 -19.87 -4.59
N LYS A 130 36.29 -20.35 -3.33
CA LYS A 130 36.75 -19.60 -2.15
C LYS A 130 38.20 -19.09 -2.23
N ARG A 131 39.02 -19.64 -3.13
CA ARG A 131 40.38 -19.16 -3.41
C ARG A 131 40.39 -17.72 -3.94
N GLY A 132 39.31 -17.29 -4.61
CA GLY A 132 39.09 -15.90 -5.01
C GLY A 132 39.83 -15.44 -6.27
N ASP A 133 40.46 -16.34 -7.02
CA ASP A 133 41.19 -15.99 -8.24
C ASP A 133 40.29 -15.63 -9.43
N LEU A 134 39.02 -16.04 -9.41
CA LEU A 134 38.04 -15.78 -10.48
C LEU A 134 37.13 -14.56 -10.21
N VAL A 135 37.13 -14.02 -8.99
CA VAL A 135 36.21 -12.96 -8.55
C VAL A 135 36.40 -11.65 -9.35
N HIS A 136 37.60 -11.41 -9.86
CA HIS A 136 37.91 -10.21 -10.63
C HIS A 136 37.09 -10.10 -11.90
N HIS A 137 36.79 -11.23 -12.56
CA HIS A 137 35.94 -11.21 -13.75
C HIS A 137 34.51 -10.78 -13.37
N LEU A 138 33.92 -11.43 -12.36
CA LEU A 138 32.59 -11.10 -11.87
C LEU A 138 32.50 -9.64 -11.41
N ASN A 139 33.49 -9.16 -10.64
CA ASN A 139 33.53 -7.77 -10.22
C ASN A 139 33.57 -6.81 -11.41
N ASN A 140 34.39 -7.09 -12.43
CA ASN A 140 34.44 -6.27 -13.64
C ASN A 140 33.10 -6.29 -14.39
N THR A 141 32.47 -7.46 -14.55
CA THR A 141 31.17 -7.57 -15.21
C THR A 141 30.11 -6.78 -14.45
N LEU A 142 30.05 -6.88 -13.12
CA LEU A 142 29.12 -6.11 -12.28
C LEU A 142 29.42 -4.60 -12.30
N THR A 143 30.68 -4.17 -12.37
CA THR A 143 31.05 -2.76 -12.53
C THR A 143 30.62 -2.21 -13.89
N ASN A 144 30.84 -2.97 -14.97
CA ASN A 144 30.62 -2.50 -16.34
C ASN A 144 29.15 -2.57 -16.79
N HIS A 145 28.30 -3.33 -16.08
CA HIS A 145 26.90 -3.49 -16.41
C HIS A 145 26.00 -2.99 -15.26
N PRO A 146 25.68 -1.68 -15.23
CA PRO A 146 24.88 -1.07 -14.16
C PRO A 146 23.39 -1.49 -14.16
N ASN A 147 22.98 -2.31 -15.12
CA ASN A 147 21.66 -2.94 -15.17
C ASN A 147 21.60 -4.29 -14.46
N ILE A 148 22.71 -4.80 -13.91
CA ILE A 148 22.73 -5.99 -13.07
C ILE A 148 22.47 -5.59 -11.61
N ILE A 149 21.51 -6.28 -11.01
CA ILE A 149 21.09 -6.17 -9.61
C ILE A 149 21.46 -7.49 -8.92
N GLY A 150 22.30 -7.41 -7.89
CA GLY A 150 22.63 -8.56 -7.03
C GLY A 150 21.64 -8.68 -5.88
N ILE A 151 21.81 -9.74 -5.10
CA ILE A 151 20.97 -10.01 -3.93
C ILE A 151 21.72 -9.95 -2.60
N SER A 152 20.99 -9.65 -1.54
CA SER A 152 21.35 -9.92 -0.14
C SER A 152 20.25 -10.74 0.53
N GLN A 153 20.56 -11.30 1.70
CA GLN A 153 19.56 -11.84 2.60
C GLN A 153 19.78 -11.30 4.00
N ILE A 154 18.79 -10.63 4.57
CA ILE A 154 18.84 -10.10 5.93
C ILE A 154 18.23 -11.10 6.88
N ASP A 155 18.98 -11.39 7.94
CA ASP A 155 18.49 -12.17 9.07
C ASP A 155 18.26 -11.22 10.25
N LEU A 156 16.99 -11.07 10.65
CA LEU A 156 16.57 -10.16 11.71
C LEU A 156 16.79 -10.75 13.10
N GLU A 157 16.81 -12.08 13.23
CA GLU A 157 17.01 -12.76 14.52
C GLU A 157 18.50 -12.93 14.80
N GLU A 158 19.28 -13.26 13.77
CA GLU A 158 20.72 -13.45 13.84
C GLU A 158 21.45 -12.55 12.82
N PRO A 159 21.69 -11.26 13.11
CA PRO A 159 22.31 -10.33 12.17
C PRO A 159 23.66 -10.79 11.59
N ASP A 160 24.40 -11.62 12.33
CA ASP A 160 25.67 -12.21 11.90
C ASP A 160 25.51 -13.26 10.77
N LEU A 161 24.31 -13.83 10.60
CA LEU A 161 23.97 -14.76 9.53
C LEU A 161 23.48 -14.06 8.25
N THR A 162 23.35 -12.73 8.27
CA THR A 162 23.00 -11.94 7.08
C THR A 162 23.97 -12.21 5.92
N ILE A 163 23.43 -12.64 4.78
CA ILE A 163 24.19 -12.88 3.56
C ILE A 163 24.33 -11.56 2.80
N LYS A 164 25.55 -11.05 2.74
CA LYS A 164 25.85 -9.75 2.13
C LYS A 164 25.88 -9.84 0.59
N ALA A 165 25.59 -8.73 -0.08
CA ALA A 165 25.79 -8.63 -1.52
C ALA A 165 27.26 -8.83 -1.95
N PRO A 166 27.54 -9.06 -3.25
CA PRO A 166 28.88 -8.96 -3.82
C PRO A 166 29.59 -7.70 -3.36
N LEU A 167 30.86 -7.81 -2.98
CA LEU A 167 31.62 -6.71 -2.38
C LEU A 167 31.54 -5.40 -3.20
N VAL A 168 31.59 -5.51 -4.53
CA VAL A 168 31.53 -4.37 -5.46
C VAL A 168 30.16 -3.65 -5.49
N LEU A 169 29.10 -4.29 -5.01
CA LEU A 169 27.73 -3.76 -5.00
C LEU A 169 27.27 -3.27 -3.61
N ARG A 170 27.99 -3.55 -2.53
CA ARG A 170 27.53 -3.28 -1.15
C ARG A 170 27.22 -1.80 -0.88
N ASP A 171 27.96 -0.89 -1.52
CA ASP A 171 27.75 0.55 -1.39
C ASP A 171 26.78 1.12 -2.46
N GLN A 172 26.05 0.25 -3.16
CA GLN A 172 25.12 0.60 -4.24
C GLN A 172 23.71 0.05 -3.91
N PRO A 173 22.96 0.69 -2.99
CA PRO A 173 21.67 0.18 -2.50
C PRO A 173 20.60 0.06 -3.59
N THR A 174 20.76 0.73 -4.73
CA THR A 174 19.87 0.61 -5.90
C THR A 174 20.15 -0.62 -6.77
N ARG A 175 21.19 -1.40 -6.42
CA ARG A 175 21.67 -2.58 -7.16
C ARG A 175 21.81 -3.81 -6.27
N VAL A 176 21.24 -3.76 -5.06
CA VAL A 176 21.21 -4.86 -4.11
C VAL A 176 19.77 -5.03 -3.63
N GLY A 177 19.11 -6.09 -4.07
CA GLY A 177 17.75 -6.42 -3.68
C GLY A 177 17.72 -7.45 -2.56
N GLU A 178 16.84 -7.27 -1.59
CA GLU A 178 16.61 -8.25 -0.54
C GLU A 178 15.88 -9.49 -1.09
N ASN A 179 16.47 -10.66 -0.86
CA ASN A 179 16.01 -11.96 -1.36
C ASN A 179 15.15 -12.73 -0.36
N SER A 180 14.30 -12.00 0.36
CA SER A 180 13.41 -12.56 1.37
C SER A 180 11.96 -12.17 1.09
N PHE A 181 11.04 -12.98 1.59
CA PHE A 181 9.62 -12.68 1.65
C PHE A 181 9.15 -12.73 3.10
N ALA A 182 8.03 -12.06 3.38
CA ALA A 182 7.38 -12.20 4.67
C ALA A 182 6.81 -13.62 4.79
N ASN A 183 7.31 -14.36 5.79
CA ASN A 183 6.82 -15.69 6.10
C ASN A 183 5.61 -15.58 7.04
N ASP A 184 4.58 -16.38 6.75
CA ASP A 184 3.51 -16.65 7.70
C ASP A 184 3.92 -17.83 8.60
N ASP A 185 3.25 -18.05 9.73
CA ASP A 185 3.58 -19.10 10.70
C ASP A 185 3.57 -20.52 10.10
N ASP A 186 2.74 -20.75 9.09
CA ASP A 186 2.66 -22.00 8.33
C ASP A 186 3.68 -22.09 7.18
N ARG A 187 4.58 -21.11 7.08
CA ARG A 187 5.64 -20.94 6.05
C ARG A 187 5.13 -20.74 4.64
N MET A 188 3.82 -20.63 4.45
CA MET A 188 3.23 -20.34 3.15
C MET A 188 3.54 -18.89 2.80
N LEU A 189 4.15 -18.69 1.64
CA LEU A 189 4.40 -17.35 1.15
C LEU A 189 3.09 -16.78 0.62
N ARG A 190 2.60 -15.76 1.32
CA ARG A 190 1.38 -15.04 0.95
C ARG A 190 1.60 -13.55 0.76
N ARG A 191 2.69 -13.03 1.30
CA ARG A 191 2.99 -11.60 1.39
C ARG A 191 4.29 -11.29 0.64
N GLY A 192 4.17 -10.42 -0.35
CA GLY A 192 5.28 -9.80 -1.07
C GLY A 192 5.85 -8.65 -0.24
N MET A 193 7.05 -8.21 -0.59
CA MET A 193 7.77 -7.15 0.12
C MET A 193 8.04 -5.99 -0.81
N LEU A 194 7.80 -4.76 -0.36
CA LEU A 194 8.40 -3.58 -0.99
C LEU A 194 9.80 -3.37 -0.42
N TYR A 195 9.93 -3.36 0.91
CA TYR A 195 11.20 -3.23 1.59
C TYR A 195 11.14 -3.80 3.01
N PHE A 196 12.30 -4.15 3.55
CA PHE A 196 12.54 -4.61 4.92
C PHE A 196 13.12 -3.50 5.79
N TYR A 197 12.85 -3.59 7.09
CA TYR A 197 13.51 -2.76 8.11
C TYR A 197 14.51 -3.59 8.90
N SER A 198 15.66 -3.00 9.19
CA SER A 198 16.67 -3.53 10.11
C SER A 198 17.36 -2.36 10.82
N ASP A 199 18.21 -2.66 11.80
CA ASP A 199 19.07 -1.65 12.45
C ASP A 199 19.99 -0.91 11.46
N ALA A 200 20.30 -1.53 10.32
CA ALA A 200 21.12 -0.93 9.26
C ALA A 200 20.32 -0.02 8.31
N GLY A 201 18.99 0.02 8.42
CA GLY A 201 18.10 0.84 7.60
C GLY A 201 17.13 0.05 6.75
N ILE A 202 16.69 0.68 5.66
CA ILE A 202 15.69 0.17 4.71
C ILE A 202 16.38 -0.63 3.61
N HIS A 203 15.84 -1.82 3.34
CA HIS A 203 16.36 -2.72 2.31
C HIS A 203 15.28 -3.04 1.29
N PRO A 204 15.35 -2.49 0.06
CA PRO A 204 14.33 -2.73 -0.95
C PRO A 204 14.36 -4.19 -1.42
N SER A 205 13.18 -4.77 -1.66
CA SER A 205 13.09 -6.13 -2.20
C SER A 205 13.65 -6.19 -3.63
N LEU A 206 14.11 -7.38 -4.03
CA LEU A 206 14.52 -7.62 -5.41
C LEU A 206 13.41 -7.27 -6.41
N GLY A 207 12.16 -7.65 -6.10
CA GLY A 207 11.01 -7.32 -6.93
C GLY A 207 10.81 -5.82 -7.12
N LEU A 208 10.89 -5.02 -6.05
CA LEU A 208 10.76 -3.56 -6.12
C LEU A 208 11.87 -2.94 -6.97
N LEU A 209 13.12 -3.36 -6.79
CA LEU A 209 14.23 -2.83 -7.57
C LEU A 209 14.13 -3.19 -9.04
N MET A 210 13.69 -4.41 -9.38
CA MET A 210 13.48 -4.83 -10.76
C MET A 210 12.35 -4.03 -11.42
N THR A 211 11.25 -3.77 -10.71
CA THR A 211 10.19 -2.86 -11.18
C THR A 211 10.72 -1.45 -11.42
N ALA A 212 11.44 -0.86 -10.45
CA ALA A 212 12.03 0.47 -10.58
C ALA A 212 12.99 0.55 -11.77
N LYS A 213 13.80 -0.49 -11.96
CA LYS A 213 14.74 -0.61 -13.08
C LYS A 213 14.04 -0.61 -14.43
N TYR A 214 12.96 -1.39 -14.57
CA TYR A 214 12.18 -1.43 -15.79
C TYR A 214 11.57 -0.08 -16.16
N LEU A 215 11.12 0.66 -15.14
CA LEU A 215 10.50 1.98 -15.30
C LEU A 215 11.52 3.11 -15.47
N GLY A 216 12.83 2.83 -15.37
CA GLY A 216 13.87 3.85 -15.41
C GLY A 216 13.80 4.83 -14.25
N LYS A 217 13.30 4.40 -13.09
CA LYS A 217 13.10 5.21 -11.89
C LYS A 217 14.03 4.78 -10.76
N HIS A 218 14.29 5.70 -9.83
CA HIS A 218 14.77 5.29 -8.51
C HIS A 218 13.64 4.60 -7.73
N TRP A 219 13.92 3.61 -6.89
CA TRP A 219 12.86 2.90 -6.16
C TRP A 219 12.07 3.84 -5.23
N GLY A 220 12.72 4.83 -4.63
CA GLY A 220 12.04 5.87 -3.83
C GLY A 220 11.12 6.78 -4.66
N GLU A 221 11.37 6.94 -5.95
CA GLU A 221 10.46 7.65 -6.87
C GLU A 221 9.27 6.77 -7.31
N LEU A 222 9.43 5.44 -7.20
CA LEU A 222 8.38 4.48 -7.52
C LEU A 222 7.34 4.39 -6.40
N ILE A 223 7.78 4.49 -5.14
CA ILE A 223 6.93 4.44 -3.95
C ILE A 223 6.78 5.84 -3.32
N ALA A 224 5.82 6.61 -3.83
CA ALA A 224 5.47 7.92 -3.25
C ALA A 224 4.53 7.74 -2.04
N LEU A 225 4.47 8.74 -1.15
CA LEU A 225 3.37 8.78 -0.17
C LEU A 225 2.05 8.91 -0.92
N ALA A 226 1.05 8.14 -0.50
CA ALA A 226 -0.27 8.23 -1.10
C ALA A 226 -0.89 9.61 -0.76
N PRO A 227 -1.42 10.34 -1.76
CA PRO A 227 -2.17 11.55 -1.47
C PRO A 227 -3.39 11.17 -0.62
N GLY A 228 -3.79 12.06 0.28
CA GLY A 228 -4.85 11.79 1.22
C GLY A 228 -5.68 13.03 1.57
N PRO A 229 -6.69 12.86 2.42
CA PRO A 229 -7.59 13.95 2.78
C PRO A 229 -6.91 15.01 3.65
N ILE A 230 -5.75 14.73 4.26
CA ILE A 230 -5.11 15.62 5.21
C ILE A 230 -4.04 16.44 4.50
N LEU A 231 -4.25 17.75 4.37
CA LEU A 231 -3.21 18.70 4.01
C LEU A 231 -2.45 19.12 5.27
N LYS A 232 -1.18 18.72 5.37
CA LYS A 232 -0.30 19.07 6.49
C LYS A 232 0.53 20.30 6.18
N LEU A 233 0.51 21.26 7.10
CA LEU A 233 1.29 22.49 7.05
C LEU A 233 2.01 22.70 8.40
N PRO A 234 3.28 22.27 8.54
CA PRO A 234 4.13 22.66 9.66
C PRO A 234 4.63 24.11 9.53
N MET A 235 4.59 24.87 10.62
CA MET A 235 5.10 26.23 10.70
C MET A 235 5.84 26.45 12.03
N SER A 236 6.90 27.25 12.05
CA SER A 236 7.53 27.65 13.32
C SER A 236 6.74 28.77 13.99
N SER A 237 6.57 28.69 15.31
CA SER A 237 6.01 29.80 16.09
C SER A 237 6.88 31.07 15.97
N ALA A 238 8.20 30.90 15.85
CA ALA A 238 9.15 32.00 15.68
C ALA A 238 9.00 32.71 14.33
N ASP A 239 8.77 31.97 13.25
CA ASP A 239 8.54 32.55 11.91
C ASP A 239 7.26 33.40 11.88
N LEU A 240 6.27 33.03 12.69
CA LEU A 240 5.03 33.78 12.88
C LEU A 240 5.12 34.87 13.95
N THR A 241 6.31 35.10 14.53
CA THR A 241 6.54 36.06 15.63
C THR A 241 5.69 35.82 16.87
N LEU A 242 5.32 34.56 17.13
CA LEU A 242 4.51 34.15 18.28
C LEU A 242 5.39 33.90 19.51
N THR A 243 4.84 34.21 20.68
CA THR A 243 5.48 33.94 21.98
C THR A 243 4.78 32.79 22.70
N ASN A 244 5.52 32.05 23.53
CA ASN A 244 4.96 30.96 24.33
C ASN A 244 3.82 31.46 25.23
N GLY A 245 2.66 30.80 25.18
CA GLY A 245 1.44 31.20 25.89
C GLY A 245 0.59 32.24 25.17
N GLN A 246 0.97 32.69 23.97
CA GLN A 246 0.20 33.67 23.20
C GLN A 246 -1.05 33.03 22.59
N PRO A 247 -2.26 33.58 22.83
CA PRO A 247 -3.46 33.14 22.13
C PRO A 247 -3.39 33.55 20.65
N VAL A 248 -3.80 32.65 19.76
CA VAL A 248 -3.89 32.91 18.32
C VAL A 248 -5.24 32.40 17.84
N THR A 249 -5.92 33.18 17.01
CA THR A 249 -7.15 32.77 16.36
C THR A 249 -6.85 32.42 14.90
N ILE A 250 -7.32 31.26 14.44
CA ILE A 250 -7.02 30.68 13.13
C ILE A 250 -8.33 30.31 12.43
N ALA A 251 -8.41 30.52 11.11
CA ALA A 251 -9.43 29.91 10.27
C ALA A 251 -8.81 29.43 8.94
N ALA A 252 -9.40 28.42 8.32
CA ALA A 252 -9.02 27.95 7.00
C ALA A 252 -10.08 28.32 5.97
N VAL A 253 -9.62 28.65 4.76
CA VAL A 253 -10.44 28.91 3.58
C VAL A 253 -9.90 28.07 2.45
N SER A 254 -10.75 27.35 1.73
CA SER A 254 -10.37 26.67 0.50
C SER A 254 -11.12 27.27 -0.69
N MET A 255 -10.51 27.20 -1.86
CA MET A 255 -11.14 27.55 -3.12
C MET A 255 -10.84 26.48 -4.16
N ALA A 256 -11.86 26.10 -4.91
CA ALA A 256 -11.72 25.25 -6.08
C ALA A 256 -12.20 26.02 -7.30
N THR A 257 -11.30 26.31 -8.24
CA THR A 257 -11.61 27.01 -9.48
C THR A 257 -11.58 26.04 -10.64
N ARG A 258 -12.74 25.85 -11.28
CA ARG A 258 -12.89 24.99 -12.46
C ARG A 258 -13.60 25.73 -13.57
N ASN A 259 -13.01 25.75 -14.77
CA ASN A 259 -13.56 26.46 -15.94
C ASN A 259 -13.91 27.94 -15.66
N GLY A 260 -13.16 28.60 -14.77
CA GLY A 260 -13.38 30.00 -14.37
C GLY A 260 -14.51 30.21 -13.35
N VAL A 261 -15.14 29.14 -12.85
CA VAL A 261 -16.08 29.20 -11.73
C VAL A 261 -15.33 28.81 -10.46
N THR A 262 -15.36 29.67 -9.45
CA THR A 262 -14.73 29.43 -8.14
C THR A 262 -15.81 29.10 -7.12
N GLU A 263 -15.65 27.97 -6.45
CA GLU A 263 -16.37 27.63 -5.23
C GLU A 263 -15.45 27.88 -4.04
N THR A 264 -15.99 28.34 -2.91
CA THR A 264 -15.22 28.72 -1.73
C THR A 264 -15.82 28.09 -0.49
N ASP A 265 -14.97 27.46 0.32
CA ASP A 265 -15.33 26.88 1.61
C ASP A 265 -14.54 27.58 2.73
N PHE A 266 -15.08 27.56 3.94
CA PHE A 266 -14.44 28.18 5.09
C PHE A 266 -14.81 27.46 6.39
N THR A 267 -13.85 27.38 7.31
CA THR A 267 -14.11 26.89 8.66
C THR A 267 -14.61 28.00 9.57
N GLY A 268 -15.22 27.63 10.69
CA GLY A 268 -15.32 28.52 11.84
C GLY A 268 -13.92 28.92 12.39
N VAL A 269 -13.91 29.84 13.35
CA VAL A 269 -12.68 30.29 14.01
C VAL A 269 -12.23 29.32 15.10
N LEU A 270 -10.98 28.88 15.02
CA LEU A 270 -10.30 28.02 15.98
C LEU A 270 -9.37 28.87 16.85
N LYS A 271 -9.49 28.75 18.18
CA LYS A 271 -8.58 29.43 19.12
C LYS A 271 -7.57 28.45 19.67
N ILE A 272 -6.29 28.80 19.53
CA ILE A 272 -5.18 28.03 20.07
C ILE A 272 -4.34 28.88 21.00
N THR A 273 -3.41 28.25 21.71
CA THR A 273 -2.34 28.92 22.44
C THR A 273 -1.01 28.40 21.92
N ALA A 274 -0.14 29.29 21.47
CA ALA A 274 1.21 28.94 21.04
C ALA A 274 1.99 28.36 22.23
N SER A 275 2.80 27.33 21.99
CA SER A 275 3.49 26.62 23.07
C SER A 275 4.83 26.07 22.63
N ASP A 276 5.82 26.26 23.51
CA ASP A 276 7.15 25.66 23.38
C ASP A 276 7.26 24.34 24.16
N ASN A 277 6.21 23.95 24.89
CA ASN A 277 6.20 22.70 25.64
C ASN A 277 5.97 21.50 24.70
N PRO A 278 6.62 20.34 24.98
CA PRO A 278 6.35 19.10 24.27
C PRO A 278 4.94 18.58 24.56
N LEU A 279 4.43 17.74 23.64
CA LEU A 279 3.19 17.00 23.87
C LEU A 279 3.37 16.03 25.05
N GLN A 280 2.31 15.92 25.86
CA GLN A 280 2.23 14.95 26.94
C GLN A 280 1.33 13.80 26.52
N TYR A 281 1.74 12.58 26.87
CA TYR A 281 1.05 11.35 26.52
C TYR A 281 0.60 10.62 27.79
N ASP A 282 -0.57 9.98 27.74
CA ASP A 282 -1.05 9.11 28.81
C ASP A 282 -0.39 7.71 28.73
N GLU A 283 -0.76 6.82 29.66
CA GLU A 283 -0.22 5.46 29.71
C GLU A 283 -0.62 4.59 28.50
N GLU A 284 -1.54 5.07 27.66
CA GLU A 284 -2.05 4.43 26.45
C GLU A 284 -1.49 5.09 25.17
N ASP A 285 -0.48 5.96 25.31
CA ASP A 285 0.18 6.72 24.24
C ASP A 285 -0.75 7.71 23.51
N ASN A 286 -1.88 8.09 24.13
CA ASN A 286 -2.75 9.14 23.64
C ASN A 286 -2.29 10.51 24.14
N VAL A 287 -2.40 11.54 23.30
CA VAL A 287 -2.09 12.92 23.71
C VAL A 287 -3.07 13.38 24.78
N ILE A 288 -2.56 13.79 25.94
CA ILE A 288 -3.37 14.31 27.04
C ILE A 288 -3.96 15.66 26.61
N ALA A 289 -5.29 15.79 26.67
CA ALA A 289 -6.07 16.91 26.13
C ALA A 289 -5.88 18.27 26.86
N SER A 290 -4.74 18.52 27.51
CA SER A 290 -4.41 19.77 28.20
C SER A 290 -3.25 20.56 27.58
N THR A 291 -2.70 20.16 26.43
CA THR A 291 -1.68 20.98 25.72
C THR A 291 -1.93 21.03 24.21
N ASN A 292 -2.66 22.07 23.80
CA ASN A 292 -2.68 22.75 22.49
C ASN A 292 -2.96 21.94 21.21
N VAL A 293 -3.65 20.81 21.31
CA VAL A 293 -4.35 20.23 20.15
C VAL A 293 -5.78 20.73 20.18
N VAL A 294 -6.18 21.50 19.17
CA VAL A 294 -7.55 22.01 19.04
C VAL A 294 -8.07 21.65 17.66
N GLU A 295 -9.30 21.16 17.58
CA GLU A 295 -9.95 20.77 16.34
C GLU A 295 -11.34 21.41 16.24
N ILE A 296 -11.70 21.85 15.04
CA ILE A 296 -13.05 22.25 14.69
C ILE A 296 -13.51 21.44 13.48
N SER A 297 -14.70 20.86 13.58
CA SER A 297 -15.37 20.22 12.45
C SER A 297 -16.16 21.26 11.66
N ASP A 298 -16.20 21.08 10.35
CA ASP A 298 -16.98 21.90 9.44
C ASP A 298 -18.10 21.09 8.77
N SER A 299 -19.17 21.78 8.35
CA SER A 299 -20.33 21.14 7.72
C SER A 299 -20.19 20.97 6.19
N GLY A 300 -19.10 21.46 5.61
CA GLY A 300 -18.86 21.53 4.17
C GLY A 300 -19.55 22.74 3.53
N GLY A 301 -19.00 23.18 2.41
CA GLY A 301 -19.44 24.42 1.73
C GLY A 301 -19.28 24.41 0.21
N ILE A 302 -18.61 23.41 -0.38
CA ILE A 302 -18.42 23.32 -1.83
C ILE A 302 -18.80 21.95 -2.40
N ALA A 303 -19.14 21.91 -3.69
CA ALA A 303 -19.54 20.66 -4.35
C ALA A 303 -18.34 19.77 -4.67
N ASP A 304 -17.14 20.35 -4.80
CA ASP A 304 -15.91 19.59 -5.02
C ASP A 304 -15.34 19.01 -3.71
N PRO A 305 -15.41 17.68 -3.48
CA PRO A 305 -14.93 17.08 -2.24
C PRO A 305 -13.43 17.32 -1.97
N ASN A 306 -12.61 17.58 -3.01
CA ASN A 306 -11.17 17.77 -2.84
C ASN A 306 -10.79 19.13 -2.24
N GLY A 307 -11.68 20.11 -2.33
CA GLY A 307 -11.54 21.39 -1.63
C GLY A 307 -12.46 21.52 -0.42
N ASP A 308 -13.49 20.68 -0.28
CA ASP A 308 -14.47 20.75 0.80
C ASP A 308 -13.85 20.36 2.15
N ILE A 309 -13.68 21.34 3.04
CA ILE A 309 -13.04 21.16 4.34
C ILE A 309 -14.03 20.45 5.28
N GLN A 310 -13.57 19.38 5.93
CA GLN A 310 -14.34 18.61 6.92
C GLN A 310 -13.88 18.93 8.35
N SER A 311 -12.59 19.16 8.55
CA SER A 311 -12.09 19.67 9.82
C SER A 311 -10.77 20.41 9.69
N LEU A 312 -10.50 21.28 10.66
CA LEU A 312 -9.22 21.94 10.86
C LEU A 312 -8.72 21.57 12.25
N LYS A 313 -7.57 20.91 12.31
CA LYS A 313 -6.88 20.54 13.54
C LYS A 313 -5.54 21.26 13.61
N VAL A 314 -5.26 21.89 14.73
CA VAL A 314 -3.99 22.58 14.97
C VAL A 314 -3.34 22.03 16.23
N THR A 315 -2.07 21.68 16.12
CA THR A 315 -1.23 21.23 17.23
C THR A 315 -0.12 22.24 17.47
N ALA A 316 -0.07 22.82 18.68
CA ALA A 316 1.01 23.73 19.08
C ALA A 316 1.92 23.08 20.15
N SER A 317 3.12 22.67 19.74
CA SER A 317 4.11 22.07 20.66
C SER A 317 5.52 22.33 20.16
N ASP A 318 6.49 22.28 21.07
CA ASP A 318 7.92 22.36 20.73
C ASP A 318 8.31 23.58 19.85
N GLY A 319 7.58 24.69 19.98
CA GLY A 319 7.82 25.89 19.19
C GLY A 319 7.36 25.79 17.73
N ALA A 320 6.47 24.85 17.43
CA ALA A 320 5.87 24.66 16.12
C ALA A 320 4.34 24.65 16.19
N LEU A 321 3.71 25.13 15.12
CA LEU A 321 2.30 24.93 14.81
C LEU A 321 2.20 23.93 13.66
N THR A 322 1.64 22.75 13.92
CA THR A 322 1.28 21.79 12.87
C THR A 322 -0.21 21.93 12.57
N ILE A 323 -0.53 22.28 11.34
CA ILE A 323 -1.90 22.51 10.88
C ILE A 323 -2.29 21.36 9.95
N ASP A 324 -3.34 20.65 10.34
CA ASP A 324 -3.93 19.55 9.60
C ASP A 324 -5.30 20.00 9.10
N THR A 325 -5.41 20.31 7.81
CA THR A 325 -6.70 20.58 7.15
C THR A 325 -7.19 19.29 6.51
N ILE A 326 -8.32 18.74 6.99
CA ILE A 326 -8.92 17.52 6.45
C ILE A 326 -10.02 17.92 5.45
N VAL A 327 -9.95 17.42 4.22
CA VAL A 327 -10.99 17.59 3.19
C VAL A 327 -11.81 16.32 2.99
N ALA A 328 -13.01 16.44 2.39
CA ALA A 328 -13.91 15.31 2.13
C ALA A 328 -13.35 14.30 1.11
N GLY A 329 -12.53 14.78 0.17
CA GLY A 329 -11.90 14.02 -0.90
C GLY A 329 -10.41 13.81 -0.67
N THR A 330 -9.60 14.14 -1.67
CA THR A 330 -8.14 14.10 -1.59
C THR A 330 -7.61 15.53 -1.68
N ALA A 331 -6.87 15.96 -0.66
CA ALA A 331 -6.20 17.25 -0.71
C ALA A 331 -5.14 17.21 -1.81
N MET A 332 -5.07 18.28 -2.61
CA MET A 332 -4.11 18.42 -3.72
C MET A 332 -4.04 17.17 -4.61
N PRO A 333 -5.13 16.84 -5.33
CA PRO A 333 -5.23 15.61 -6.11
C PRO A 333 -4.25 15.63 -7.29
N PRO A 334 -3.25 14.74 -7.35
CA PRO A 334 -2.26 14.75 -8.42
C PRO A 334 -2.86 14.25 -9.74
N ALA A 335 -2.42 14.84 -10.86
CA ALA A 335 -2.99 14.62 -12.19
C ALA A 335 -2.94 13.17 -12.68
N ASP A 336 -1.98 12.38 -12.18
CA ASP A 336 -1.81 10.98 -12.54
C ASP A 336 -2.84 10.05 -11.88
N TRP A 337 -3.43 10.45 -10.75
CA TRP A 337 -4.50 9.73 -10.05
C TRP A 337 -5.89 10.30 -10.33
N PHE A 338 -5.96 11.60 -10.57
CA PHE A 338 -7.19 12.33 -10.78
C PHE A 338 -7.14 13.04 -12.15
N PRO A 339 -7.05 12.31 -13.27
CA PRO A 339 -6.92 12.90 -14.61
C PRO A 339 -8.13 13.77 -14.99
N GLU A 340 -9.29 13.53 -14.37
CA GLU A 340 -10.49 14.35 -14.52
C GLU A 340 -10.44 15.70 -13.78
N ARG A 341 -9.35 15.95 -13.02
CA ARG A 341 -9.13 17.15 -12.19
C ARG A 341 -7.97 18.03 -12.67
N THR A 342 -7.38 17.72 -13.83
CA THR A 342 -6.29 18.52 -14.41
C THR A 342 -6.71 19.93 -14.85
N ASP A 343 -8.02 20.20 -14.90
CA ASP A 343 -8.61 21.50 -15.23
C ASP A 343 -9.03 22.31 -13.99
N THR A 344 -8.70 21.82 -12.78
CA THR A 344 -9.10 22.43 -11.51
C THR A 344 -7.89 22.98 -10.76
N GLU A 345 -7.98 24.24 -10.34
CA GLU A 345 -7.02 24.91 -9.48
C GLU A 345 -7.53 24.92 -8.04
N TYR A 346 -6.70 24.52 -7.10
CA TYR A 346 -7.03 24.47 -5.67
C TYR A 346 -6.18 25.52 -4.92
N GLU A 347 -6.83 26.35 -4.12
CA GLU A 347 -6.18 27.32 -3.23
C GLU A 347 -6.59 27.03 -1.79
N PHE A 348 -5.62 26.92 -0.89
CA PHE A 348 -5.86 26.81 0.55
C PHE A 348 -5.20 27.98 1.26
N ARG A 349 -5.98 28.68 2.09
CA ARG A 349 -5.50 29.81 2.89
C ARG A 349 -5.77 29.57 4.37
N TRP A 350 -4.76 29.83 5.19
CA TRP A 350 -4.89 29.87 6.64
C TRP A 350 -4.71 31.31 7.11
N LEU A 351 -5.73 31.80 7.82
CA LEU A 351 -5.82 33.15 8.32
C LEU A 351 -5.41 33.14 9.79
N PHE A 352 -4.36 33.88 10.15
CA PHE A 352 -3.88 33.99 11.52
C PHE A 352 -4.11 35.39 12.04
N ASP A 353 -4.89 35.48 13.11
CA ASP A 353 -5.07 36.67 13.93
C ASP A 353 -4.17 36.49 15.16
N ILE A 354 -2.99 37.11 15.10
CA ILE A 354 -1.90 36.87 16.06
C ILE A 354 -1.97 37.85 17.23
N ASP A 355 -2.57 39.02 17.04
CA ASP A 355 -2.85 39.96 18.12
C ASP A 355 -4.18 39.65 18.85
N ASN A 356 -4.98 38.74 18.29
CA ASN A 356 -6.30 38.32 18.77
C ASN A 356 -7.27 39.51 18.90
N ASP A 357 -7.11 40.51 18.02
CA ASP A 357 -8.00 41.64 17.83
C ASP A 357 -8.71 41.54 16.47
N ALA A 358 -9.91 40.97 16.49
CA ALA A 358 -10.74 40.86 15.29
C ALA A 358 -11.20 42.21 14.69
N SER A 359 -10.73 43.37 15.15
CA SER A 359 -10.92 44.67 14.48
C SER A 359 -9.73 45.08 13.60
N THR A 360 -8.54 44.50 13.81
CA THR A 360 -7.33 44.70 12.99
C THR A 360 -7.22 43.63 11.90
N GLY A 361 -6.21 43.71 11.05
CA GLY A 361 -5.96 42.72 9.99
C GLY A 361 -6.95 42.69 8.82
N LEU A 362 -6.71 41.75 7.89
CA LEU A 362 -7.53 41.52 6.70
C LEU A 362 -8.86 40.85 7.09
N LYS A 363 -9.96 41.35 6.53
CA LYS A 363 -11.28 40.72 6.64
C LYS A 363 -11.55 39.84 5.43
N VAL A 364 -12.07 38.64 5.68
CA VAL A 364 -12.40 37.67 4.64
C VAL A 364 -13.89 37.35 4.75
N ASP A 365 -14.61 37.56 3.65
CA ASP A 365 -16.04 37.26 3.58
C ASP A 365 -16.29 35.78 3.89
N GLY A 366 -17.21 35.50 4.82
CA GLY A 366 -17.51 34.14 5.30
C GLY A 366 -16.82 33.76 6.61
N VAL A 367 -15.74 34.46 7.01
CA VAL A 367 -15.03 34.22 8.28
C VAL A 367 -15.32 35.35 9.27
N ASP A 368 -16.35 35.15 10.09
CA ASP A 368 -16.73 36.12 11.12
C ASP A 368 -15.83 36.03 12.37
N GLY A 369 -15.48 37.18 12.94
CA GLY A 369 -14.77 37.25 14.22
C GLY A 369 -13.25 37.01 14.15
N LEU A 370 -12.64 37.19 12.98
CA LEU A 370 -11.19 37.09 12.76
C LEU A 370 -10.66 38.31 12.00
N GLY A 371 -9.47 38.79 12.39
CA GLY A 371 -8.69 39.80 11.66
C GLY A 371 -7.33 39.26 11.24
N ALA A 372 -7.14 38.89 9.98
CA ALA A 372 -5.93 38.17 9.59
C ALA A 372 -4.71 39.11 9.48
N ASP A 373 -3.77 38.96 10.40
CA ASP A 373 -2.47 39.64 10.40
C ASP A 373 -1.44 38.94 9.49
N ILE A 374 -1.59 37.62 9.36
CA ILE A 374 -0.78 36.76 8.51
C ILE A 374 -1.73 35.86 7.72
N VAL A 375 -1.46 35.70 6.43
CA VAL A 375 -2.11 34.74 5.55
C VAL A 375 -1.03 33.77 5.06
N ALA A 376 -1.19 32.48 5.37
CA ALA A 376 -0.47 31.42 4.69
C ALA A 376 -1.33 30.95 3.50
N GLU A 377 -0.75 30.86 2.32
CA GLU A 377 -1.46 30.52 1.08
C GLU A 377 -0.70 29.42 0.34
N ILE A 378 -1.43 28.38 -0.06
CA ILE A 378 -0.98 27.32 -0.96
C ILE A 378 -1.87 27.34 -2.20
N LYS A 379 -1.25 27.30 -3.38
CA LYS A 379 -1.90 27.14 -4.68
C LYS A 379 -1.38 25.89 -5.36
N PHE A 380 -2.31 25.10 -5.88
CA PHE A 380 -2.04 23.83 -6.52
C PHE A 380 -2.85 23.68 -7.81
N ASP A 381 -2.15 23.55 -8.93
CA ASP A 381 -2.71 23.24 -10.26
C ASP A 381 -2.07 21.95 -10.76
N SER A 382 -2.84 20.86 -10.70
CA SER A 382 -2.37 19.53 -11.10
C SER A 382 -2.07 19.43 -12.60
N GLY A 383 -2.80 20.15 -13.45
CA GLY A 383 -2.62 20.12 -14.91
C GLY A 383 -1.37 20.86 -15.37
N LYS A 384 -0.98 21.92 -14.64
CA LYS A 384 0.24 22.69 -14.92
C LYS A 384 1.45 22.26 -14.08
N GLY A 385 1.26 21.41 -13.08
CA GLY A 385 2.30 21.01 -12.14
C GLY A 385 2.82 22.19 -11.30
N ILE A 386 1.96 23.18 -11.04
CA ILE A 386 2.30 24.35 -10.24
C ILE A 386 1.89 24.08 -8.80
N GLU A 387 2.86 24.13 -7.90
CA GLU A 387 2.69 24.00 -6.46
C GLU A 387 3.48 25.12 -5.81
N THR A 388 2.79 26.10 -5.22
CA THR A 388 3.43 27.24 -4.55
C THR A 388 2.81 27.44 -3.18
N GLY A 389 3.64 27.59 -2.16
CA GLY A 389 3.19 27.90 -0.81
C GLY A 389 4.04 29.00 -0.19
N HIS A 390 3.41 30.03 0.38
CA HIS A 390 4.10 31.13 1.06
C HIS A 390 3.20 31.75 2.13
N ALA A 391 3.78 32.45 3.09
CA ALA A 391 3.04 33.22 4.09
C ALA A 391 3.42 34.70 4.04
N TYR A 392 2.45 35.59 4.22
CA TYR A 392 2.64 37.03 4.12
C TYR A 392 1.73 37.82 5.05
N ARG A 393 2.11 39.06 5.36
CA ARG A 393 1.24 40.05 5.98
C ARG A 393 0.45 40.78 4.88
N PRO A 394 -0.89 40.76 4.91
CA PRO A 394 -1.69 41.36 3.86
C PRO A 394 -1.61 42.88 3.87
N ALA A 395 -1.59 43.49 2.69
CA ALA A 395 -1.77 44.93 2.54
C ALA A 395 -3.19 45.35 2.95
N LEU A 396 -3.31 46.32 3.85
CA LEU A 396 -4.61 46.76 4.39
C LEU A 396 -5.13 48.03 3.71
N ALA A 397 -4.24 48.83 3.11
CA ALA A 397 -4.60 50.03 2.36
C ALA A 397 -4.33 49.91 0.86
N ALA A 398 -5.11 50.62 0.05
CA ALA A 398 -4.94 50.66 -1.40
C ALA A 398 -3.56 51.26 -1.77
N GLY A 399 -2.75 50.49 -2.49
CA GLY A 399 -1.39 50.89 -2.91
C GLY A 399 -0.26 50.32 -2.05
N GLU A 400 -0.58 49.63 -0.95
CA GLU A 400 0.40 48.83 -0.20
C GLU A 400 0.60 47.45 -0.84
N THR A 401 1.74 46.83 -0.57
CA THR A 401 2.09 45.49 -1.05
C THR A 401 2.20 44.51 0.11
N ASN A 402 1.80 43.26 -0.10
CA ASN A 402 1.97 42.20 0.87
C ASN A 402 3.44 42.06 1.28
N SER A 403 3.70 41.90 2.58
CA SER A 403 5.05 41.65 3.09
C SER A 403 5.22 40.16 3.33
N VAL A 404 6.09 39.50 2.57
CA VAL A 404 6.39 38.07 2.75
C VAL A 404 6.99 37.82 4.13
N VAL A 405 6.42 36.86 4.87
CA VAL A 405 6.88 36.38 6.18
C VAL A 405 7.66 35.09 5.99
N ILE A 406 7.10 34.13 5.23
CA ILE A 406 7.74 32.86 4.88
C ILE A 406 7.68 32.71 3.36
N PRO A 407 8.83 32.73 2.66
CA PRO A 407 8.85 32.71 1.20
C PRO A 407 8.46 31.35 0.59
N GLU A 408 8.69 30.27 1.32
CA GLU A 408 8.40 28.90 0.88
C GLU A 408 7.88 28.09 2.07
N LEU A 409 6.65 27.61 1.96
CA LEU A 409 6.04 26.71 2.94
C LEU A 409 6.36 25.26 2.58
N TYR A 410 6.62 24.44 3.59
CA TYR A 410 6.68 22.99 3.43
C TYR A 410 5.29 22.42 3.67
N PHE A 411 4.75 21.65 2.73
CA PHE A 411 3.41 21.07 2.83
C PHE A 411 3.28 19.79 2.03
N GLY A 412 2.18 19.07 2.24
CA GLY A 412 1.84 17.91 1.43
C GLY A 412 0.51 17.30 1.86
N SER A 413 -0.15 16.64 0.91
CA SER A 413 -1.32 15.82 1.22
C SER A 413 -0.89 14.43 1.67
N VAL A 414 -1.47 13.96 2.77
CA VAL A 414 -1.17 12.66 3.37
C VAL A 414 -2.44 11.96 3.80
N GLN A 415 -2.35 10.64 3.92
CA GLN A 415 -3.35 9.84 4.62
C GLN A 415 -3.03 9.77 6.10
N GLU A 416 -4.08 9.59 6.91
CA GLU A 416 -3.93 9.34 8.34
C GLU A 416 -3.05 8.09 8.56
N GLY A 417 -2.09 8.19 9.48
CA GLY A 417 -1.12 7.13 9.77
C GLY A 417 0.11 7.06 8.86
N MET A 418 0.22 7.89 7.80
CA MET A 418 1.37 7.96 6.86
C MET A 418 1.85 6.60 6.29
N SER A 419 1.03 5.56 6.39
CA SER A 419 1.46 4.18 6.17
C SER A 419 1.03 3.63 4.80
N ASN A 420 0.46 4.49 3.96
CA ASN A 420 -0.01 4.12 2.63
C ASN A 420 0.89 4.74 1.57
N LEU A 421 1.37 3.89 0.67
CA LEU A 421 2.24 4.23 -0.44
C LEU A 421 1.46 4.16 -1.74
N LYS A 422 1.95 4.89 -2.74
CA LYS A 422 1.44 4.94 -4.09
C LYS A 422 2.48 4.34 -5.04
N ILE A 423 2.04 3.40 -5.88
CA ILE A 423 2.82 2.84 -6.97
C ILE A 423 2.03 2.99 -8.26
N GLY A 424 2.47 3.88 -9.15
CA GLY A 424 1.72 4.27 -10.35
C GLY A 424 0.34 4.76 -9.95
N LYS A 425 -0.72 4.04 -10.31
CA LYS A 425 -2.14 4.35 -9.97
C LYS A 425 -2.69 3.59 -8.75
N ALA A 426 -1.93 2.64 -8.21
CA ALA A 426 -2.41 1.74 -7.17
C ALA A 426 -2.02 2.22 -5.77
N LEU A 427 -2.95 2.06 -4.83
CA LEU A 427 -2.72 2.28 -3.40
C LEU A 427 -2.16 1.01 -2.76
N PHE A 428 -1.06 1.18 -2.04
CA PHE A 428 -0.41 0.15 -1.25
C PHE A 428 -0.59 0.50 0.22
N THR A 429 -1.27 -0.35 1.00
CA THR A 429 -1.46 -0.12 2.43
C THR A 429 -0.51 -0.97 3.25
N SER A 430 0.17 -0.38 4.24
CA SER A 430 1.03 -1.15 5.14
C SER A 430 0.24 -2.24 5.86
N PHE A 431 0.86 -3.39 6.05
CA PHE A 431 0.34 -4.46 6.88
C PHE A 431 0.67 -4.21 8.36
N ASP A 432 -0.34 -4.17 9.22
CA ASP A 432 -0.23 -3.87 10.66
C ASP A 432 -0.31 -5.13 11.56
N GLY A 433 -0.26 -6.32 10.96
CA GLY A 433 -0.32 -7.59 11.69
C GLY A 433 -1.71 -8.07 12.08
N ASN A 434 -2.73 -7.21 11.95
CA ASN A 434 -4.07 -7.46 12.51
C ASN A 434 -5.19 -7.27 11.48
N ARG A 435 -4.92 -7.50 10.20
CA ARG A 435 -5.96 -7.40 9.15
C ARG A 435 -6.38 -8.76 8.63
N GLY A 436 -7.65 -8.89 8.30
CA GLY A 436 -8.14 -10.14 7.72
C GLY A 436 -7.93 -11.31 8.70
N PRO A 437 -7.52 -12.49 8.17
CA PRO A 437 -7.23 -13.66 8.99
C PRO A 437 -6.13 -13.48 10.04
N TYR A 438 -5.23 -12.51 9.85
CA TYR A 438 -4.04 -12.35 10.69
C TYR A 438 -4.37 -11.77 12.06
N SER A 439 -3.74 -12.28 13.12
CA SER A 439 -3.76 -11.71 14.48
C SER A 439 -2.35 -11.67 15.05
N GLY A 440 -1.82 -10.47 15.29
CA GLY A 440 -0.47 -10.28 15.85
C GLY A 440 0.67 -10.73 14.95
N ALA A 441 0.47 -10.81 13.63
CA ALA A 441 1.50 -11.25 12.70
C ALA A 441 2.55 -10.16 12.46
N ASP A 442 3.84 -10.48 12.52
CA ASP A 442 4.89 -9.52 12.20
C ASP A 442 4.86 -9.18 10.69
N ALA A 443 5.05 -7.90 10.39
CA ALA A 443 5.20 -7.38 9.05
C ALA A 443 6.65 -7.45 8.56
N GLY A 444 7.65 -7.31 9.44
CA GLY A 444 9.08 -7.31 9.07
C GLY A 444 9.51 -6.21 8.09
N GLY A 445 8.62 -5.26 7.75
CA GLY A 445 8.80 -4.30 6.67
C GLY A 445 7.49 -3.80 6.08
N PHE A 446 7.57 -3.15 4.92
CA PHE A 446 6.37 -2.84 4.15
C PHE A 446 6.04 -4.02 3.24
N THR A 447 4.98 -4.73 3.61
CA THR A 447 4.50 -5.91 2.88
C THR A 447 3.26 -5.58 2.06
N PHE A 448 3.02 -6.36 1.03
CA PHE A 448 1.78 -6.34 0.26
C PHE A 448 1.29 -7.76 0.03
N ARG A 449 -0.01 -7.95 -0.13
CA ARG A 449 -0.56 -9.27 -0.43
C ARG A 449 -0.20 -9.68 -1.85
N MET A 450 0.43 -10.84 -2.02
CA MET A 450 0.58 -11.47 -3.33
C MET A 450 -0.80 -11.90 -3.82
N ASP A 451 -1.19 -11.45 -5.02
CA ASP A 451 -2.52 -11.74 -5.54
C ASP A 451 -2.64 -13.14 -6.15
N TYR A 452 -1.54 -13.72 -6.66
CA TYR A 452 -1.49 -14.98 -7.42
C TYR A 452 -2.50 -15.06 -8.58
N ARG A 453 -3.01 -13.89 -9.01
CA ARG A 453 -3.94 -13.74 -10.14
C ARG A 453 -3.19 -13.48 -11.45
N GLY A 454 -1.96 -12.96 -11.35
CA GLY A 454 -1.07 -12.74 -12.48
C GLY A 454 -0.46 -14.02 -13.05
N VAL A 455 0.67 -13.84 -13.72
CA VAL A 455 1.39 -14.93 -14.40
C VAL A 455 2.06 -15.85 -13.38
N LYS A 456 1.82 -17.16 -13.56
CA LYS A 456 2.40 -18.22 -12.73
C LYS A 456 3.66 -18.80 -13.38
N SER A 457 4.37 -19.66 -12.65
CA SER A 457 5.65 -20.26 -13.04
C SER A 457 5.73 -20.64 -14.52
N GLY A 458 4.87 -21.55 -14.98
CA GLY A 458 4.89 -22.06 -16.36
C GLY A 458 4.44 -21.09 -17.46
N GLN A 459 4.07 -19.86 -17.11
CA GLN A 459 3.60 -18.85 -18.05
C GLN A 459 4.63 -17.76 -18.35
N PHE A 460 5.68 -17.62 -17.53
CA PHE A 460 6.83 -16.79 -17.88
C PHE A 460 7.62 -17.45 -19.03
N PRO A 461 8.16 -16.69 -19.99
CA PRO A 461 9.22 -17.18 -20.86
C PRO A 461 10.39 -17.68 -20.01
N GLN A 462 10.75 -18.97 -20.14
CA GLN A 462 11.84 -19.58 -19.40
C GLN A 462 12.87 -20.21 -20.33
N TYR A 463 14.14 -20.02 -20.01
CA TYR A 463 15.28 -20.61 -20.70
C TYR A 463 16.23 -21.26 -19.70
N THR A 464 16.96 -22.28 -20.15
CA THR A 464 18.02 -22.90 -19.34
C THR A 464 19.36 -22.23 -19.60
N VAL A 465 20.29 -22.30 -18.64
CA VAL A 465 21.65 -21.77 -18.85
C VAL A 465 22.32 -22.42 -20.05
N ARG A 466 22.16 -23.74 -20.26
CA ARG A 466 22.68 -24.41 -21.46
C ARG A 466 22.07 -23.92 -22.77
N ALA A 467 20.81 -23.47 -22.79
CA ALA A 467 20.19 -22.93 -23.99
C ALA A 467 20.74 -21.54 -24.34
N LEU A 468 21.01 -20.73 -23.31
CA LEU A 468 21.67 -19.42 -23.46
C LEU A 468 23.14 -19.56 -23.90
N MET A 469 23.87 -20.51 -23.32
CA MET A 469 25.30 -20.72 -23.56
C MET A 469 25.61 -21.68 -24.72
N GLY A 470 24.57 -22.29 -25.30
CA GLY A 470 24.70 -23.18 -26.46
C GLY A 470 25.07 -22.43 -27.73
N GLU A 471 25.48 -23.15 -28.77
CA GLU A 471 25.72 -22.54 -30.08
C GLU A 471 24.40 -21.99 -30.65
N GLU A 472 24.44 -20.78 -31.20
CA GLU A 472 23.32 -20.21 -31.94
C GLU A 472 23.04 -21.12 -33.14
N LYS A 473 21.92 -21.86 -33.11
CA LYS A 473 21.49 -22.67 -34.25
C LYS A 473 21.42 -21.77 -35.48
N LYS A 474 22.28 -22.03 -36.47
CA LYS A 474 22.12 -21.42 -37.79
C LYS A 474 20.89 -22.05 -38.45
N GLU A 475 20.08 -21.21 -39.07
CA GLU A 475 18.90 -21.60 -39.83
C GLU A 475 19.26 -22.74 -40.80
N GLY A 476 18.72 -23.95 -40.57
CA GLY A 476 18.93 -25.13 -41.44
C GLY A 476 19.73 -26.31 -40.86
N ASP A 477 20.13 -26.31 -39.59
CA ASP A 477 20.76 -27.48 -38.95
C ASP A 477 19.77 -28.33 -38.14
N ASP A 478 19.31 -29.42 -38.75
CA ASP A 478 18.41 -30.43 -38.18
C ASP A 478 19.17 -31.54 -37.41
N SER A 479 20.48 -31.38 -37.19
CA SER A 479 21.28 -32.41 -36.55
C SER A 479 21.42 -32.20 -35.03
N THR A 480 20.96 -33.22 -34.32
CA THR A 480 21.06 -33.48 -32.87
C THR A 480 19.98 -32.85 -31.98
N ASP A 481 19.14 -33.74 -31.43
CA ASP A 481 18.32 -33.51 -30.25
C ASP A 481 19.15 -32.81 -29.18
N SER A 482 19.02 -31.49 -29.10
CA SER A 482 19.73 -30.73 -28.10
C SER A 482 19.11 -31.08 -26.73
N PRO A 483 19.89 -31.42 -25.70
CA PRO A 483 19.37 -31.85 -24.39
C PRO A 483 18.78 -30.67 -23.57
N CYS A 484 18.47 -29.56 -24.23
CA CYS A 484 17.86 -28.34 -23.70
C CYS A 484 16.53 -28.58 -22.99
N CYS A 485 15.66 -29.48 -23.47
CA CYS A 485 14.29 -29.58 -22.95
C CYS A 485 13.75 -31.02 -22.94
N ALA A 486 12.70 -31.26 -22.15
CA ALA A 486 11.97 -32.55 -22.08
C ALA A 486 10.56 -32.49 -22.71
N SER A 487 10.12 -31.31 -23.16
CA SER A 487 8.78 -31.05 -23.72
C SER A 487 8.87 -30.52 -25.16
N GLY A 488 7.82 -30.75 -25.95
CA GLY A 488 7.76 -30.43 -27.39
C GLY A 488 7.55 -28.96 -27.76
N GLU A 489 7.45 -28.05 -26.79
CA GLU A 489 7.19 -26.61 -27.02
C GLU A 489 8.38 -25.70 -26.64
N CYS A 490 9.52 -26.28 -26.31
CA CYS A 490 10.64 -25.56 -25.73
C CYS A 490 11.62 -25.02 -26.78
N ARG A 491 11.96 -23.73 -26.71
CA ARG A 491 12.99 -23.09 -27.53
C ARG A 491 14.37 -23.34 -26.94
N CYS A 492 15.24 -23.99 -27.71
CA CYS A 492 16.57 -24.43 -27.30
C CYS A 492 17.69 -23.45 -27.61
N SER A 493 17.35 -22.25 -28.08
CA SER A 493 18.26 -21.15 -28.36
C SER A 493 17.62 -19.87 -27.86
N VAL A 494 18.43 -19.01 -27.26
CA VAL A 494 18.02 -17.67 -26.84
C VAL A 494 18.41 -16.67 -27.92
N GLU A 495 17.43 -15.99 -28.49
CA GLU A 495 17.65 -14.92 -29.47
C GLU A 495 17.64 -13.55 -28.81
N LYS A 496 18.20 -12.54 -29.49
CA LYS A 496 18.19 -11.16 -28.98
C LYS A 496 16.78 -10.66 -28.68
N VAL A 497 15.78 -11.02 -29.49
CA VAL A 497 14.38 -10.63 -29.28
C VAL A 497 13.77 -11.23 -28.02
N ASP A 498 14.32 -12.34 -27.53
CA ASP A 498 13.81 -12.99 -26.33
C ASP A 498 14.11 -12.17 -25.07
N LEU A 499 15.24 -11.45 -25.02
CA LEU A 499 15.71 -10.71 -23.84
C LEU A 499 15.70 -9.17 -23.99
N LYS A 500 15.76 -8.64 -25.22
CA LYS A 500 15.91 -7.20 -25.46
C LYS A 500 14.78 -6.39 -24.83
N GLY A 501 15.15 -5.42 -23.99
CA GLY A 501 14.22 -4.52 -23.30
C GLY A 501 13.39 -5.19 -22.20
N LYS A 502 13.68 -6.45 -21.85
CA LYS A 502 12.96 -7.20 -20.82
C LYS A 502 13.75 -7.29 -19.51
N LEU A 503 13.05 -7.58 -18.42
CA LEU A 503 13.64 -7.97 -17.16
C LEU A 503 14.03 -9.44 -17.21
N VAL A 504 15.28 -9.75 -16.85
CA VAL A 504 15.80 -11.12 -16.82
C VAL A 504 16.09 -11.53 -15.38
N PHE A 505 15.47 -12.61 -14.93
CA PHE A 505 15.70 -13.23 -13.64
C PHE A 505 16.62 -14.44 -13.83
N PHE A 506 17.86 -14.33 -13.40
CA PHE A 506 18.86 -15.39 -13.53
C PHE A 506 19.20 -15.99 -12.15
N GLY A 507 19.01 -17.30 -12.02
CA GLY A 507 19.24 -17.99 -10.75
C GLY A 507 19.17 -19.51 -10.85
N ALA A 508 19.18 -20.17 -9.70
CA ALA A 508 19.09 -21.62 -9.60
C ALA A 508 17.63 -22.09 -9.65
N VAL A 509 17.33 -23.13 -10.43
CA VAL A 509 15.99 -23.73 -10.49
C VAL A 509 16.04 -25.27 -10.40
N ALA A 510 17.16 -25.82 -9.95
CA ALA A 510 17.39 -27.24 -9.83
C ALA A 510 16.65 -27.85 -8.63
N ASP A 511 16.00 -29.00 -8.82
CA ASP A 511 15.30 -29.76 -7.78
C ASP A 511 16.19 -30.18 -6.61
N SER A 512 17.44 -30.51 -6.91
CA SER A 512 18.47 -30.93 -5.95
C SER A 512 18.85 -29.84 -4.95
N LEU A 513 18.66 -28.56 -5.29
CA LEU A 513 18.95 -27.42 -4.41
C LEU A 513 17.85 -27.14 -3.39
N LYS A 514 16.65 -27.73 -3.57
CA LYS A 514 15.50 -27.61 -2.66
C LYS A 514 15.10 -26.17 -2.32
N ASP A 515 15.32 -25.25 -3.24
CA ASP A 515 14.85 -23.87 -3.15
C ASP A 515 13.36 -23.82 -3.51
N TYR A 516 12.54 -24.38 -2.62
CA TYR A 516 11.10 -24.49 -2.77
C TYR A 516 10.40 -23.80 -1.60
N TYR A 517 9.35 -23.07 -1.94
CA TYR A 517 8.48 -22.45 -0.97
C TYR A 517 7.03 -22.83 -1.27
N PRO A 518 6.23 -23.12 -0.23
CA PRO A 518 4.81 -23.34 -0.42
C PRO A 518 4.13 -22.00 -0.72
N MET A 519 3.31 -22.00 -1.77
CA MET A 519 2.46 -20.90 -2.23
C MET A 519 1.01 -21.39 -2.29
N PRO A 520 0.01 -20.49 -2.19
CA PRO A 520 -1.40 -20.88 -2.33
C PRO A 520 -1.70 -21.74 -3.56
N HIS A 521 -1.02 -21.52 -4.68
CA HIS A 521 -1.24 -22.27 -5.93
C HIS A 521 -0.33 -23.49 -6.15
N ASP A 522 0.77 -23.62 -5.42
CA ASP A 522 1.77 -24.69 -5.60
C ASP A 522 2.63 -24.85 -4.33
N ASP A 523 2.79 -26.09 -3.86
CA ASP A 523 3.59 -26.41 -2.67
C ASP A 523 5.12 -26.39 -2.95
N ARG A 524 5.53 -26.32 -4.22
CA ARG A 524 6.94 -26.40 -4.65
C ARG A 524 7.32 -25.32 -5.66
N GLU A 525 6.92 -24.08 -5.39
CA GLU A 525 7.33 -22.95 -6.23
C GLU A 525 8.76 -22.50 -5.92
N ARG A 526 9.46 -21.95 -6.92
CA ARG A 526 10.83 -21.44 -6.79
C ARG A 526 10.85 -20.00 -6.29
N LEU A 527 11.82 -19.65 -5.44
CA LEU A 527 11.98 -18.29 -4.93
C LEU A 527 12.23 -17.28 -6.05
N LEU A 528 13.07 -17.64 -7.03
CA LEU A 528 13.32 -16.85 -8.25
C LEU A 528 12.02 -16.47 -8.98
N ILE A 529 11.11 -17.43 -9.13
CA ILE A 529 9.81 -17.23 -9.79
C ILE A 529 8.92 -16.33 -8.93
N THR A 530 9.00 -16.45 -7.60
CA THR A 530 8.21 -15.64 -6.68
C THR A 530 8.57 -14.16 -6.80
N HIS A 531 9.86 -13.84 -6.96
CA HIS A 531 10.29 -12.47 -7.27
C HIS A 531 9.80 -11.98 -8.63
N ALA A 532 9.78 -12.86 -9.65
CA ALA A 532 9.20 -12.55 -10.95
C ALA A 532 7.68 -12.25 -10.84
N MET A 533 6.93 -13.03 -10.05
CA MET A 533 5.51 -12.80 -9.77
C MET A 533 5.28 -11.47 -9.02
N ALA A 534 6.10 -11.18 -8.01
CA ALA A 534 6.01 -9.93 -7.26
C ALA A 534 6.27 -8.73 -8.18
N THR A 535 7.28 -8.83 -9.06
CA THR A 535 7.60 -7.82 -10.06
C THR A 535 6.47 -7.61 -11.07
N ASP A 536 5.86 -8.70 -11.56
CA ASP A 536 4.68 -8.64 -12.43
C ASP A 536 3.52 -7.89 -11.76
N GLN A 537 3.23 -8.23 -10.49
CA GLN A 537 2.18 -7.56 -9.73
C GLN A 537 2.45 -6.06 -9.56
N LEU A 538 3.68 -5.66 -9.21
CA LEU A 538 4.04 -4.25 -9.08
C LEU A 538 3.96 -3.50 -10.42
N LEU A 539 4.35 -4.14 -11.53
CA LEU A 539 4.20 -3.56 -12.87
C LEU A 539 2.73 -3.41 -13.27
N ARG A 540 1.88 -4.38 -12.94
CA ARG A 540 0.43 -4.28 -13.16
C ARG A 540 -0.18 -3.15 -12.32
N SER A 541 0.19 -3.06 -11.04
CA SER A 541 -0.20 -1.94 -10.19
C SER A 541 0.23 -0.58 -10.77
N TYR A 542 1.44 -0.51 -11.33
CA TYR A 542 1.94 0.74 -11.92
C TYR A 542 1.19 1.13 -13.21
N PHE A 543 1.09 0.21 -14.18
CA PHE A 543 0.55 0.51 -15.51
C PHE A 543 -0.98 0.44 -15.59
N ASN A 544 -1.59 -0.55 -14.92
CA ASN A 544 -3.02 -0.82 -14.99
C ASN A 544 -3.79 -0.21 -13.81
N GLY A 545 -3.10 0.09 -12.71
CA GLY A 545 -3.76 0.52 -11.47
C GLY A 545 -4.37 -0.65 -10.70
N ASP A 546 -3.89 -1.88 -10.94
CA ASP A 546 -4.31 -3.05 -10.17
C ASP A 546 -4.07 -2.79 -8.68
N GLU A 547 -5.15 -2.66 -7.92
CA GLU A 547 -5.08 -2.46 -6.48
C GLU A 547 -4.58 -3.72 -5.79
N GLN A 548 -3.93 -3.53 -4.65
CA GLN A 548 -3.66 -4.64 -3.74
C GLN A 548 -4.95 -5.33 -3.33
N THR A 549 -4.85 -6.63 -3.06
CA THR A 549 -5.90 -7.31 -2.30
C THR A 549 -6.01 -6.66 -0.92
N LYS A 550 -7.17 -6.07 -0.63
CA LYS A 550 -7.46 -5.40 0.64
C LYS A 550 -8.04 -6.40 1.64
N TYR A 551 -7.63 -6.25 2.89
CA TYR A 551 -8.25 -6.93 4.01
C TYR A 551 -9.29 -6.05 4.69
N TRP A 552 -10.24 -6.69 5.33
CA TRP A 552 -11.12 -6.02 6.27
C TRP A 552 -10.34 -5.48 7.47
N THR A 553 -10.73 -4.30 7.95
CA THR A 553 -10.20 -3.75 9.20
C THR A 553 -10.78 -4.50 10.40
N ARG A 554 -10.06 -4.54 11.54
CA ARG A 554 -10.57 -5.20 12.76
C ARG A 554 -11.94 -4.69 13.19
N SER A 555 -12.19 -3.40 13.07
CA SER A 555 -13.49 -2.81 13.41
C SER A 555 -14.59 -3.29 12.46
N GLY A 556 -14.29 -3.39 11.16
CA GLY A 556 -15.20 -3.96 10.16
C GLY A 556 -15.55 -5.41 10.48
N GLU A 557 -14.54 -6.23 10.74
CA GLU A 557 -14.71 -7.64 11.11
C GLU A 557 -15.53 -7.80 12.39
N THR A 558 -15.23 -6.99 13.42
CA THR A 558 -15.97 -7.03 14.69
C THR A 558 -17.45 -6.70 14.49
N ARG A 559 -17.76 -5.68 13.69
CA ARG A 559 -19.14 -5.33 13.35
C ARG A 559 -19.81 -6.45 12.54
N TRP A 560 -19.07 -7.13 11.67
CA TRP A 560 -19.56 -8.27 10.89
C TRP A 560 -19.88 -9.48 11.78
N ILE A 561 -18.99 -9.85 12.70
CA ILE A 561 -19.22 -10.93 13.66
C ILE A 561 -20.42 -10.60 14.55
N LEU A 562 -20.53 -9.35 15.01
CA LEU A 562 -21.67 -8.89 15.80
C LEU A 562 -22.97 -9.03 15.01
N LEU A 563 -23.01 -8.55 13.77
CA LEU A 563 -24.16 -8.64 12.89
C LEU A 563 -24.62 -10.10 12.74
N TRP A 564 -23.71 -11.02 12.41
CA TRP A 564 -24.07 -12.42 12.18
C TRP A 564 -24.43 -13.18 13.45
N SER A 565 -23.81 -12.85 14.58
CA SER A 565 -24.15 -13.43 15.89
C SER A 565 -25.61 -13.13 16.25
N PHE A 566 -26.09 -11.92 15.96
CA PHE A 566 -27.49 -11.55 16.19
C PHE A 566 -28.43 -11.97 15.05
N MET A 567 -27.96 -12.05 13.82
CA MET A 567 -28.75 -12.54 12.69
C MET A 567 -29.17 -14.01 12.88
N GLY A 568 -28.29 -14.85 13.41
CA GLY A 568 -28.62 -16.24 13.76
C GLY A 568 -29.72 -16.35 14.82
N VAL A 569 -29.68 -15.48 15.83
CA VAL A 569 -30.72 -15.39 16.87
C VAL A 569 -32.06 -14.93 16.28
N LEU A 570 -32.03 -13.89 15.43
CA LEU A 570 -33.21 -13.39 14.73
C LEU A 570 -33.85 -14.48 13.86
N MET A 571 -33.02 -15.25 13.15
CA MET A 571 -33.47 -16.41 12.38
C MET A 571 -34.18 -17.43 13.27
N GLY A 572 -33.61 -17.76 14.42
CA GLY A 572 -34.23 -18.66 15.39
C GLY A 572 -35.65 -18.24 15.75
N PHE A 573 -35.88 -16.94 15.98
CA PHE A 573 -37.22 -16.42 16.25
C PHE A 573 -38.17 -16.49 15.05
N ILE A 574 -37.67 -16.17 13.84
CA ILE A 574 -38.48 -16.20 12.61
C ILE A 574 -38.98 -17.62 12.35
N VAL A 575 -38.13 -18.62 12.55
CA VAL A 575 -38.38 -20.01 12.16
C VAL A 575 -39.17 -20.79 13.22
N ARG A 576 -39.18 -20.32 14.48
CA ARG A 576 -39.77 -21.01 15.65
C ARG A 576 -41.19 -21.54 15.47
N GLU A 577 -42.07 -20.78 14.81
CA GLU A 577 -43.49 -21.16 14.66
C GLU A 577 -43.78 -22.05 13.45
N ASN A 578 -42.95 -21.97 12.40
CA ASN A 578 -43.14 -22.75 11.17
C ASN A 578 -41.78 -23.06 10.53
N PRO A 579 -41.06 -24.05 11.06
CA PRO A 579 -39.66 -24.24 10.73
C PRO A 579 -39.44 -24.68 9.27
N GLY A 580 -40.34 -25.49 8.70
CA GLY A 580 -40.13 -26.03 7.35
C GLY A 580 -40.06 -24.96 6.26
N VAL A 581 -41.14 -24.19 6.08
CA VAL A 581 -41.24 -23.21 4.98
C VAL A 581 -40.34 -22.01 5.21
N ARG A 582 -40.22 -21.53 6.45
CA ARG A 582 -39.43 -20.33 6.75
C ARG A 582 -37.94 -20.60 6.58
N LEU A 583 -37.42 -21.72 7.10
CA LEU A 583 -36.00 -22.08 6.96
C LEU A 583 -35.62 -22.34 5.50
N LEU A 584 -36.52 -22.91 4.70
CA LEU A 584 -36.32 -23.13 3.26
C LEU A 584 -36.20 -21.83 2.45
N ILE A 585 -36.82 -20.74 2.91
CA ILE A 585 -36.74 -19.41 2.28
C ILE A 585 -35.57 -18.60 2.84
N THR A 586 -35.40 -18.59 4.17
CA THR A 586 -34.48 -17.66 4.83
C THR A 586 -33.05 -18.21 4.89
N ALA A 587 -32.83 -19.52 4.93
CA ALA A 587 -31.48 -20.09 4.95
C ALA A 587 -30.73 -19.85 3.62
N PRO A 588 -31.32 -20.02 2.43
CA PRO A 588 -30.65 -19.65 1.18
C PRO A 588 -30.36 -18.16 1.07
N VAL A 589 -31.25 -17.30 1.56
CA VAL A 589 -31.04 -15.83 1.55
C VAL A 589 -29.89 -15.44 2.47
N LEU A 590 -29.80 -16.02 3.67
CA LEU A 590 -28.66 -15.78 4.56
C LEU A 590 -27.38 -16.40 4.01
N LEU A 591 -27.43 -17.62 3.47
CA LEU A 591 -26.27 -18.27 2.86
C LEU A 591 -25.75 -17.45 1.67
N PHE A 592 -26.66 -16.95 0.82
CA PHE A 592 -26.30 -16.07 -0.29
C PHE A 592 -25.79 -14.73 0.21
N GLY A 593 -26.38 -14.13 1.25
CA GLY A 593 -25.86 -12.89 1.85
C GLY A 593 -24.48 -13.06 2.49
N LEU A 594 -24.23 -14.22 3.09
CA LEU A 594 -22.94 -14.58 3.69
C LEU A 594 -21.90 -14.78 2.58
N LEU A 595 -22.24 -15.54 1.52
CA LEU A 595 -21.37 -15.78 0.36
C LEU A 595 -21.12 -14.54 -0.50
N ALA A 596 -22.16 -13.74 -0.77
CA ALA A 596 -22.08 -12.56 -1.63
C ALA A 596 -21.35 -11.38 -0.97
N TYR A 597 -21.19 -11.39 0.35
CA TYR A 597 -20.48 -10.32 1.06
C TYR A 597 -19.09 -10.77 1.56
N SER A 598 -18.86 -12.09 1.71
CA SER A 598 -17.52 -12.66 1.87
C SER A 598 -16.71 -12.74 0.57
N TRP A 599 -17.29 -12.38 -0.57
CA TRP A 599 -16.67 -12.45 -1.91
C TRP A 599 -15.93 -11.18 -2.35
N TRP A 600 -15.86 -10.16 -1.49
CA TRP A 600 -15.27 -8.85 -1.81
C TRP A 600 -14.07 -8.52 -0.92
#